data_AF-A0A9P6V9F0-F1
#
_entry.id   AF-A0A9P6V9F0-F1
#
_cell.length_a   1.000
_cell.length_b   1.000
_cell.length_c   1.000
_cell.angle_alpha   90.00
_cell.angle_beta   90.00
_cell.angle_gamma   90.00
#
_symmetry.space_group_name_H-M   'P 1'
#
loop_
_entity.id
_entity.type
_entity.pdbx_description
1 polymer ?
#
loop_
_entity_poly.entity_id
_entity_poly.type
_entity_poly.pdbx_seq_one_letter_code
_entity_poly.pdbx_strand_id
1 'polypeptide(L)'
;MPPAATAILAPQEQPVSVLNDTHTTDALKDRLSRWKTRLNALTEIHLPTDYPRPIPLQVVEAVHSLQLTEQSSLALLQASMAISSPSTTITGATDSGASTGSSSPVAAAAPSHASPFTILLAAFAILLHRYTGDEDMSIGSSSEARNPMVLRLGVTPGQTFRQVVEQTQLAERDAANDEVPFATLMAHLFPNSGNTAAEQQQGAAASSSLFHVRFFNELDTPSDQVLNSTSATTDLTITLVSHASSSLRFGLLPQIELKVSYNQVLFSMKRIQHILDQLVQVLNIAGPKPDILVSDIPIVTPACRDVLPDPSANLQWANWPGAIHDIFARNAKSFPDRECVFESRDVLSQDGSGRVLGQQKYVYTFGQLHEASNLVAHALVKGGIQPQDVVMVYAYRGVDLVIAVMAVLKAGATFSVIDPAYPPNRQKIYLSVARPRGLIVLAHAGTLDASVRDYIQEGQDFQLTCEIPGLEIAQDGSVLGGQVQGGVDALDAVRELAAKDVGVVVGPDSIGTLSFTSGSTGIPKGVRGRHFSLTHYYTWMQQEFGLSDQDRFTMLSGIAHDPIQRDIFTPLFLGAQLHIPTTEDI
;
A
#
# COMPACT_ATOMS: atom_id res chain seq x y z
N MET A 1 -16.45 -47.82 64.65
CA MET A 1 -15.07 -48.01 65.15
C MET A 1 -14.10 -47.66 64.03
N PRO A 2 -13.31 -46.60 64.18
CA PRO A 2 -12.15 -46.30 63.34
C PRO A 2 -10.87 -46.92 63.92
N PRO A 3 -9.78 -46.99 63.14
CA PRO A 3 -8.43 -46.92 63.71
C PRO A 3 -7.61 -45.82 63.00
N ALA A 4 -6.54 -45.25 63.53
CA ALA A 4 -6.07 -44.97 64.88
C ALA A 4 -5.01 -43.87 64.67
N ALA A 5 -5.08 -42.79 65.44
CA ALA A 5 -4.13 -41.70 65.39
C ALA A 5 -2.79 -42.11 66.03
N THR A 6 -1.67 -41.74 65.42
CA THR A 6 -0.36 -41.78 66.08
C THR A 6 0.28 -40.40 65.97
N ALA A 7 0.42 -39.76 67.13
CA ALA A 7 1.08 -38.48 67.30
C ALA A 7 2.60 -38.65 67.28
N ILE A 8 3.31 -37.77 66.57
CA ILE A 8 4.77 -37.59 66.73
C ILE A 8 5.06 -36.11 66.93
N LEU A 9 5.59 -35.87 68.13
CA LEU A 9 6.24 -34.70 68.72
C LEU A 9 6.84 -33.64 67.78
N ALA A 10 6.50 -32.38 68.07
CA ALA A 10 7.18 -31.18 67.56
C ALA A 10 8.60 -31.04 68.14
N PRO A 11 9.62 -30.69 67.33
CA PRO A 11 10.87 -30.13 67.83
C PRO A 11 10.82 -28.59 67.84
N GLN A 12 11.40 -28.04 68.90
CA GLN A 12 11.50 -26.63 69.23
C GLN A 12 12.21 -25.79 68.15
N GLU A 13 11.70 -24.58 67.93
CA GLU A 13 12.37 -23.51 67.21
C GLU A 13 13.68 -23.12 67.92
N GLN A 14 14.80 -23.20 67.20
CA GLN A 14 16.00 -22.42 67.50
C GLN A 14 16.15 -21.33 66.43
N PRO A 15 16.54 -20.10 66.81
CA PRO A 15 16.52 -18.95 65.91
C PRO A 15 17.67 -19.04 64.91
N VAL A 16 17.34 -19.13 63.62
CA VAL A 16 18.31 -18.92 62.55
C VAL A 16 18.60 -17.43 62.46
N SER A 17 19.87 -17.09 62.61
CA SER A 17 20.44 -15.74 62.57
C SER A 17 20.04 -14.99 61.29
N VAL A 18 19.38 -13.84 61.48
CA VAL A 18 19.15 -12.81 60.46
C VAL A 18 20.49 -12.13 60.16
N LEU A 19 21.18 -12.55 59.10
CA LEU A 19 22.25 -11.77 58.49
C LEU A 19 22.23 -11.96 56.96
N ASN A 20 21.93 -10.84 56.28
CA ASN A 20 22.05 -10.53 54.84
C ASN A 20 20.95 -10.96 53.85
N ASP A 21 19.89 -10.14 53.74
CA ASP A 21 18.87 -10.18 52.65
C ASP A 21 18.72 -8.85 51.86
N THR A 22 19.55 -7.85 52.17
CA THR A 22 19.52 -6.53 51.50
C THR A 22 20.20 -6.55 50.13
N HIS A 23 21.31 -7.28 49.98
CA HIS A 23 22.08 -7.32 48.73
C HIS A 23 21.35 -8.00 47.56
N THR A 24 20.55 -9.04 47.82
CA THR A 24 19.74 -9.75 46.81
C THR A 24 18.57 -8.91 46.32
N THR A 25 17.99 -8.10 47.20
CA THR A 25 16.85 -7.23 46.88
C THR A 25 17.26 -6.03 46.00
N ASP A 26 18.43 -5.44 46.26
CA ASP A 26 18.93 -4.32 45.46
C ASP A 26 19.37 -4.76 44.06
N ALA A 27 20.03 -5.93 43.94
CA ALA A 27 20.41 -6.48 42.64
C ALA A 27 19.20 -6.87 41.75
N LEU A 28 18.08 -7.28 42.35
CA LEU A 28 16.83 -7.53 41.61
C LEU A 28 16.20 -6.23 41.11
N LYS A 29 16.15 -5.18 41.95
CA LYS A 29 15.65 -3.85 41.55
C LYS A 29 16.47 -3.26 40.41
N ASP A 30 17.79 -3.40 40.46
CA ASP A 30 18.67 -2.90 39.41
C ASP A 30 18.43 -3.60 38.06
N ARG A 31 18.25 -4.94 38.07
CA ARG A 31 17.87 -5.70 36.87
C ARG A 31 16.51 -5.25 36.31
N LEU A 32 15.50 -5.12 37.17
CA LEU A 32 14.17 -4.64 36.76
C LEU A 32 14.22 -3.22 36.19
N SER A 33 15.03 -2.34 36.76
CA SER A 33 15.22 -0.99 36.22
C SER A 33 15.89 -1.00 34.85
N ARG A 34 16.90 -1.85 34.62
CA ARG A 34 17.52 -2.02 33.29
C ARG A 34 16.51 -2.55 32.27
N TRP A 35 15.67 -3.50 32.64
CA TRP A 35 14.58 -3.98 31.79
C TRP A 35 13.57 -2.87 31.44
N LYS A 36 13.17 -2.06 32.42
CA LYS A 36 12.27 -0.93 32.19
C LYS A 36 12.85 0.06 31.20
N THR A 37 14.15 0.35 31.27
CA THR A 37 14.84 1.19 30.28
C THR A 37 14.90 0.51 28.91
N ARG A 38 15.28 -0.78 28.86
CA ARG A 38 15.41 -1.57 27.62
C ARG A 38 14.10 -1.71 26.87
N LEU A 39 12.98 -1.88 27.57
CA LEU A 39 11.65 -2.09 27.00
C LEU A 39 10.78 -0.82 27.04
N ASN A 40 11.40 0.36 27.22
CA ASN A 40 10.67 1.61 27.17
C ASN A 40 10.25 1.94 25.73
N ALA A 41 9.01 2.40 25.55
CA ALA A 41 8.46 2.78 24.25
C ALA A 41 8.61 1.69 23.17
N LEU A 42 8.25 0.45 23.51
CA LEU A 42 8.19 -0.63 22.52
C LEU A 42 7.14 -0.31 21.45
N THR A 43 7.53 -0.57 20.21
CA THR A 43 6.66 -0.59 19.03
C THR A 43 5.97 -1.95 18.93
N GLU A 44 4.66 -1.93 18.69
CA GLU A 44 3.89 -3.15 18.42
C GLU A 44 4.11 -3.57 16.97
N ILE A 45 4.68 -4.77 16.76
CA ILE A 45 4.90 -5.30 15.41
C ILE A 45 3.57 -5.84 14.88
N HIS A 46 3.19 -5.39 13.69
CA HIS A 46 2.01 -5.91 12.99
C HIS A 46 2.43 -6.67 11.72
N LEU A 47 2.44 -8.00 11.82
CA LEU A 47 2.65 -8.87 10.67
C LEU A 47 1.53 -8.71 9.64
N PRO A 48 1.82 -8.76 8.33
CA PRO A 48 0.80 -8.88 7.30
C PRO A 48 0.02 -10.20 7.47
N THR A 49 -1.22 -10.11 7.91
CA THR A 49 -2.13 -11.26 8.09
C THR A 49 -2.95 -11.50 6.81
N ASP A 50 -3.41 -12.74 6.60
CA ASP A 50 -4.33 -13.06 5.49
C ASP A 50 -5.79 -12.72 5.85
N TYR A 51 -6.09 -12.72 7.15
CA TYR A 51 -7.42 -12.47 7.70
C TYR A 51 -7.37 -11.33 8.74
N PRO A 52 -8.46 -10.56 8.89
CA PRO A 52 -8.51 -9.50 9.90
C PRO A 52 -8.42 -10.09 11.31
N ARG A 53 -7.69 -9.41 12.20
CA ARG A 53 -7.61 -9.79 13.62
C ARG A 53 -9.00 -9.68 14.27
N PRO A 54 -9.51 -10.76 14.90
CA PRO A 54 -10.84 -10.74 15.51
C PRO A 54 -10.86 -9.90 16.79
N ILE A 55 -12.04 -9.33 17.07
CA ILE A 55 -12.35 -8.64 18.33
C ILE A 55 -13.62 -9.32 18.90
N PRO A 56 -13.54 -10.04 20.04
CA PRO A 56 -12.37 -10.25 20.90
C PRO A 56 -11.30 -11.15 20.27
N LEU A 57 -10.08 -11.14 20.84
CA LEU A 57 -8.99 -12.01 20.39
C LEU A 57 -9.41 -13.48 20.45
N GLN A 58 -9.12 -14.21 19.38
CA GLN A 58 -9.32 -15.64 19.28
C GLN A 58 -8.02 -16.29 18.82
N VAL A 59 -7.73 -17.46 19.39
CA VAL A 59 -6.58 -18.27 19.00
C VAL A 59 -7.11 -19.62 18.57
N VAL A 60 -6.77 -19.99 17.34
CA VAL A 60 -6.82 -21.38 16.93
C VAL A 60 -5.43 -21.73 16.44
N GLU A 61 -4.74 -22.59 17.18
CA GLU A 61 -3.36 -22.95 16.88
C GLU A 61 -3.32 -23.98 15.75
N ALA A 62 -2.41 -23.75 14.80
CA ALA A 62 -1.99 -24.73 13.81
C ALA A 62 -0.46 -24.80 13.80
N VAL A 63 0.07 -25.95 13.36
CA VAL A 63 1.50 -26.20 13.31
C VAL A 63 1.89 -26.55 11.88
N HIS A 64 2.96 -25.92 11.40
CA HIS A 64 3.62 -26.27 10.15
C HIS A 64 5.11 -26.45 10.38
N SER A 65 5.79 -27.25 9.57
CA SER A 65 7.22 -27.52 9.79
C SER A 65 8.00 -27.60 8.49
N LEU A 66 9.25 -27.13 8.51
CA LEU A 66 10.17 -27.16 7.38
C LEU A 66 11.54 -27.65 7.84
N GLN A 67 12.04 -28.69 7.18
CA GLN A 67 13.39 -29.17 7.37
C GLN A 67 14.38 -28.29 6.59
N LEU A 68 15.44 -27.80 7.24
CA LEU A 68 16.51 -27.12 6.53
C LEU A 68 17.20 -28.09 5.55
N THR A 69 17.42 -27.61 4.33
CA THR A 69 18.17 -28.35 3.31
C THR A 69 19.66 -28.39 3.66
N GLU A 70 20.42 -29.29 3.04
CA GLU A 70 21.89 -29.34 3.20
C GLU A 70 22.56 -28.01 2.82
N GLN A 71 22.08 -27.33 1.78
CA GLN A 71 22.52 -26.00 1.39
C GLN A 71 22.31 -24.98 2.51
N SER A 72 21.16 -25.03 3.18
CA SER A 72 20.83 -24.14 4.29
C SER A 72 21.65 -24.41 5.53
N SER A 73 21.87 -25.68 5.86
CA SER A 73 22.78 -26.06 6.94
C SER A 73 24.23 -25.64 6.66
N LEU A 74 24.68 -25.69 5.40
CA LEU A 74 26.00 -25.20 5.00
C LEU A 74 26.09 -23.67 5.11
N ALA A 75 25.07 -22.94 4.66
CA ALA A 75 25.02 -21.48 4.78
C ALA A 75 25.06 -21.03 6.24
N LEU A 76 24.37 -21.76 7.13
CA LEU A 76 24.38 -21.54 8.57
C LEU A 76 25.77 -21.77 9.18
N LEU A 77 26.45 -22.85 8.78
CA LEU A 77 27.82 -23.13 9.20
C LEU A 77 28.80 -22.05 8.70
N GLN A 78 28.67 -21.62 7.45
CA GLN A 78 29.50 -20.56 6.86
C GLN A 78 29.34 -19.25 7.64
N ALA A 79 28.10 -18.87 7.97
CA ALA A 79 27.81 -17.70 8.79
C ALA A 79 28.46 -17.81 10.18
N SER A 80 28.30 -18.96 10.85
CA SER A 80 28.88 -19.21 12.18
C SER A 80 30.40 -19.08 12.17
N MET A 81 31.07 -19.66 11.17
CA MET A 81 32.52 -19.56 11.03
C MET A 81 32.99 -18.14 10.73
N ALA A 82 32.23 -17.39 9.91
CA ALA A 82 32.61 -16.06 9.47
C ALA A 82 32.33 -14.98 10.52
N ILE A 83 31.38 -15.19 11.44
CA ILE A 83 30.95 -14.22 12.45
C ILE A 83 31.46 -14.68 13.82
N SER A 84 32.57 -14.07 14.25
CA SER A 84 33.13 -14.30 15.58
C SER A 84 32.36 -13.53 16.64
N SER A 85 32.24 -14.11 17.83
CA SER A 85 31.70 -13.40 18.99
C SER A 85 32.61 -12.22 19.34
N PRO A 86 32.06 -11.05 19.73
CA PRO A 86 32.88 -9.92 20.15
C PRO A 86 33.75 -10.33 21.35
N SER A 87 35.07 -10.35 21.16
CA SER A 87 36.02 -10.59 22.24
C SER A 87 35.88 -9.48 23.26
N THR A 88 35.62 -9.84 24.53
CA THR A 88 35.70 -8.92 25.65
C THR A 88 37.13 -8.41 25.75
N THR A 89 37.43 -7.24 25.18
CA THR A 89 38.73 -6.60 25.33
C THR A 89 38.88 -6.19 26.80
N ILE A 90 39.48 -7.05 27.61
CA ILE A 90 40.04 -6.64 28.90
C ILE A 90 41.19 -5.69 28.56
N THR A 91 40.95 -4.40 28.70
CA THR A 91 42.01 -3.39 28.67
C THR A 91 42.98 -3.69 29.80
N GLY A 92 44.17 -4.19 29.46
CA GLY A 92 45.24 -4.44 30.40
C GLY A 92 45.74 -3.14 31.02
N ALA A 93 45.35 -2.89 32.26
CA ALA A 93 46.14 -2.08 33.18
C ALA A 93 47.18 -3.02 33.81
N THR A 94 48.44 -2.81 33.46
CA THR A 94 49.56 -3.36 34.21
C THR A 94 49.56 -2.73 35.59
N ASP A 95 49.18 -3.48 36.62
CA ASP A 95 49.62 -3.15 37.96
C ASP A 95 50.01 -4.43 38.71
N SER A 96 51.28 -4.43 39.11
CA SER A 96 51.93 -5.46 39.89
C SER A 96 51.45 -5.40 41.34
N GLY A 97 50.77 -6.43 41.81
CA GLY A 97 50.42 -6.58 43.22
C GLY A 97 50.00 -8.00 43.56
N ALA A 98 50.88 -8.74 44.22
CA ALA A 98 50.61 -10.08 44.72
C ALA A 98 49.60 -10.04 45.88
N SER A 99 48.51 -10.79 45.79
CA SER A 99 47.80 -11.32 46.96
C SER A 99 47.02 -12.58 46.61
N THR A 100 47.29 -13.63 47.37
CA THR A 100 46.67 -14.95 47.32
C THR A 100 45.23 -14.96 47.85
N GLY A 101 44.32 -15.66 47.15
CA GLY A 101 43.14 -16.30 47.76
C GLY A 101 41.76 -15.83 47.26
N SER A 102 41.16 -16.57 46.34
CA SER A 102 39.86 -17.24 46.50
C SER A 102 39.37 -17.75 45.12
N SER A 103 39.05 -19.04 45.07
CA SER A 103 38.50 -19.72 43.90
C SER A 103 37.04 -19.31 43.69
N SER A 104 36.79 -18.40 42.74
CA SER A 104 35.46 -18.23 42.13
C SER A 104 35.28 -19.25 40.99
N PRO A 105 34.06 -19.75 40.75
CA PRO A 105 33.81 -20.79 39.76
C PRO A 105 34.07 -20.25 38.35
N VAL A 106 34.73 -21.07 37.55
CA VAL A 106 35.05 -20.82 36.15
C VAL A 106 33.77 -20.51 35.38
N ALA A 107 33.59 -19.25 34.95
CA ALA A 107 32.61 -18.91 33.94
C ALA A 107 32.92 -19.71 32.66
N ALA A 108 31.96 -20.48 32.17
CA ALA A 108 32.09 -21.22 30.92
C ALA A 108 32.52 -20.23 29.82
N ALA A 109 33.62 -20.53 29.12
CA ALA A 109 34.13 -19.68 28.06
C ALA A 109 33.05 -19.47 27.00
N ALA A 110 32.67 -18.22 26.74
CA ALA A 110 31.69 -17.89 25.71
C ALA A 110 32.16 -18.44 24.35
N PRO A 111 31.26 -19.01 23.53
CA PRO A 111 31.62 -19.58 22.23
C PRO A 111 32.28 -18.51 21.35
N SER A 112 33.34 -18.88 20.63
CA SER A 112 34.11 -17.97 19.77
C SER A 112 33.36 -17.54 18.50
N HIS A 113 32.21 -18.15 18.22
CA HIS A 113 31.43 -18.01 16.99
C HIS A 113 29.94 -17.82 17.28
N ALA A 114 29.23 -17.17 16.35
CA ALA A 114 27.78 -17.04 16.42
C ALA A 114 27.07 -18.40 16.38
N SER A 115 26.08 -18.57 17.26
CA SER A 115 25.33 -19.82 17.37
C SER A 115 24.35 -19.97 16.19
N PRO A 116 23.98 -21.21 15.80
CA PRO A 116 22.91 -21.45 14.84
C PRO A 116 21.59 -20.76 15.21
N PHE A 117 21.27 -20.72 16.51
CA PHE A 117 20.08 -20.05 17.04
C PHE A 117 20.13 -18.54 16.76
N THR A 118 21.22 -17.87 17.14
CA THR A 118 21.41 -16.43 16.93
C THR A 118 21.34 -16.06 15.45
N ILE A 119 21.95 -16.85 14.57
CA ILE A 119 21.97 -16.57 13.12
C ILE A 119 20.56 -16.66 12.53
N LEU A 120 19.79 -17.69 12.91
CA LEU A 120 18.41 -17.86 12.44
C LEU A 120 17.47 -16.81 13.05
N LEU A 121 17.67 -16.41 14.31
CA LEU A 121 16.95 -15.32 14.94
C LEU A 121 17.24 -13.98 14.25
N ALA A 122 18.50 -13.69 13.91
CA ALA A 122 18.87 -12.51 13.14
C ALA A 122 18.25 -12.51 11.74
N ALA A 123 18.23 -13.66 11.06
CA ALA A 123 17.56 -13.82 9.77
C ALA A 123 16.04 -13.60 9.90
N PHE A 124 15.42 -14.06 10.99
CA PHE A 124 14.01 -13.80 11.28
C PHE A 124 13.74 -12.32 11.57
N ALA A 125 14.57 -11.66 12.37
CA ALA A 125 14.47 -10.22 12.62
C ALA A 125 14.58 -9.39 11.32
N ILE A 126 15.49 -9.77 10.41
CA ILE A 126 15.57 -9.17 9.07
C ILE A 126 14.27 -9.38 8.29
N LEU A 127 13.71 -10.59 8.30
CA LEU A 127 12.47 -10.87 7.61
C LEU A 127 11.29 -10.03 8.16
N LEU A 128 11.20 -9.89 9.49
CA LEU A 128 10.20 -9.04 10.14
C LEU A 128 10.32 -7.58 9.69
N HIS A 129 11.52 -7.00 9.74
CA HIS A 129 11.78 -5.65 9.25
C HIS A 129 11.37 -5.48 7.78
N ARG A 130 11.65 -6.48 6.93
CA ARG A 130 11.30 -6.44 5.50
C ARG A 130 9.81 -6.58 5.22
N TYR A 131 9.03 -7.09 6.18
CA TYR A 131 7.56 -7.11 6.08
C TYR A 131 6.89 -5.85 6.61
N THR A 132 7.36 -5.33 7.74
CA THR A 132 6.65 -4.25 8.44
C THR A 132 7.25 -2.87 8.19
N GLY A 133 8.54 -2.81 7.85
CA GLY A 133 9.31 -1.57 7.80
C GLY A 133 9.74 -1.07 9.18
N ASP A 134 9.41 -1.79 10.27
CA ASP A 134 9.80 -1.41 11.62
C ASP A 134 11.30 -1.61 11.82
N GLU A 135 11.98 -0.60 12.37
CA GLU A 135 13.41 -0.67 12.67
C GLU A 135 13.72 -1.14 14.09
N ASP A 136 12.69 -1.30 14.94
CA ASP A 136 12.80 -1.67 16.34
C ASP A 136 11.66 -2.63 16.68
N MET A 137 12.02 -3.79 17.21
CA MET A 137 11.14 -4.96 17.25
C MET A 137 11.34 -5.73 18.56
N SER A 138 10.24 -6.19 19.17
CA SER A 138 10.28 -7.12 20.29
C SER A 138 9.94 -8.55 19.87
N ILE A 139 10.81 -9.48 20.22
CA ILE A 139 10.66 -10.91 19.96
C ILE A 139 10.72 -11.66 21.29
N GLY A 140 9.72 -12.52 21.55
CA GLY A 140 9.73 -13.41 22.71
C GLY A 140 10.73 -14.55 22.51
N SER A 141 11.52 -14.86 23.53
CA SER A 141 12.50 -15.94 23.51
C SER A 141 12.68 -16.59 24.89
N SER A 142 13.67 -17.45 25.08
CA SER A 142 13.92 -18.21 26.31
C SER A 142 15.39 -18.19 26.71
N SER A 143 15.66 -18.20 28.02
CA SER A 143 17.00 -18.49 28.56
C SER A 143 17.26 -19.99 28.54
N GLU A 144 18.53 -20.40 28.68
CA GLU A 144 18.90 -21.81 28.90
C GLU A 144 18.20 -22.43 30.13
N ALA A 145 17.79 -21.60 31.11
CA ALA A 145 17.03 -22.01 32.28
C ALA A 145 15.51 -22.14 32.02
N ARG A 146 15.07 -22.05 30.76
CA ARG A 146 13.67 -22.09 30.31
C ARG A 146 12.80 -20.95 30.84
N ASN A 147 13.43 -19.84 31.25
CA ASN A 147 12.70 -18.65 31.64
C ASN A 147 12.34 -17.85 30.38
N PRO A 148 11.08 -17.42 30.20
CA PRO A 148 10.70 -16.54 29.10
C PRO A 148 11.38 -15.17 29.19
N MET A 149 11.79 -14.65 28.04
CA MET A 149 12.52 -13.40 27.88
C MET A 149 11.99 -12.60 26.70
N VAL A 150 12.33 -11.31 26.65
CA VAL A 150 12.02 -10.42 25.54
C VAL A 150 13.32 -9.88 24.96
N LEU A 151 13.51 -10.06 23.67
CA LEU A 151 14.64 -9.52 22.92
C LEU A 151 14.14 -8.32 22.12
N ARG A 152 14.72 -7.14 22.40
CA ARG A 152 14.52 -5.94 21.59
C ARG A 152 15.63 -5.87 20.56
N LEU A 153 15.27 -6.00 19.28
CA LEU A 153 16.22 -6.05 18.17
C LEU A 153 15.96 -4.88 17.23
N GLY A 154 17.03 -4.17 16.89
CA GLY A 154 16.99 -3.10 15.91
C GLY A 154 17.55 -3.56 14.57
N VAL A 155 16.83 -3.32 13.47
CA VAL A 155 17.26 -3.66 12.11
C VAL A 155 17.01 -2.49 11.18
N THR A 156 18.03 -2.07 10.44
CA THR A 156 17.95 -0.98 9.46
C THR A 156 18.44 -1.45 8.09
N PRO A 157 17.98 -0.85 6.98
CA PRO A 157 18.34 -1.29 5.63
C PRO A 157 19.83 -1.13 5.30
N GLY A 158 20.55 -0.26 6.03
CA GLY A 158 21.97 0.03 5.84
C GLY A 158 22.92 -0.86 6.65
N GLN A 159 22.41 -1.74 7.52
CA GLN A 159 23.23 -2.71 8.23
C GLN A 159 23.60 -3.89 7.35
N THR A 160 24.72 -4.52 7.66
CA THR A 160 25.10 -5.83 7.10
C THR A 160 24.45 -6.97 7.88
N PHE A 161 24.30 -8.14 7.26
CA PHE A 161 23.83 -9.35 7.95
C PHE A 161 24.68 -9.66 9.21
N ARG A 162 26.00 -9.52 9.09
CA ARG A 162 26.96 -9.63 10.21
C ARG A 162 26.58 -8.75 11.39
N GLN A 163 26.35 -7.46 11.14
CA GLN A 163 26.02 -6.50 12.19
C GLN A 163 24.70 -6.87 12.90
N VAL A 164 23.70 -7.35 12.15
CA VAL A 164 22.44 -7.80 12.76
C VAL A 164 22.65 -9.05 13.63
N VAL A 165 23.47 -10.00 13.18
CA VAL A 165 23.84 -11.18 13.99
C VAL A 165 24.58 -10.75 15.26
N GLU A 166 25.59 -9.89 15.16
CA GLU A 166 26.35 -9.37 16.31
C GLU A 166 25.46 -8.63 17.30
N GLN A 167 24.52 -7.81 16.83
CA GLN A 167 23.52 -7.13 17.67
C GLN A 167 22.58 -8.12 18.36
N THR A 168 22.17 -9.17 17.65
CA THR A 168 21.31 -10.22 18.21
C THR A 168 22.05 -10.96 19.33
N GLN A 169 23.33 -11.31 19.15
CA GLN A 169 24.16 -11.90 20.20
C GLN A 169 24.28 -11.00 21.43
N LEU A 170 24.48 -9.69 21.22
CA LEU A 170 24.55 -8.73 22.32
C LEU A 170 23.21 -8.64 23.07
N ALA A 171 22.09 -8.60 22.35
CA ALA A 171 20.76 -8.57 22.95
C ALA A 171 20.45 -9.83 23.76
N GLU A 172 20.80 -11.01 23.24
CA GLU A 172 20.68 -12.29 23.97
C GLU A 172 21.51 -12.28 25.26
N ARG A 173 22.77 -11.86 25.17
CA ARG A 173 23.68 -11.81 26.33
C ARG A 173 23.19 -10.82 27.39
N ASP A 174 22.79 -9.63 26.98
CA ASP A 174 22.31 -8.59 27.90
C ASP A 174 20.99 -9.00 28.56
N ALA A 175 20.11 -9.67 27.82
CA ALA A 175 18.90 -10.26 28.38
C ALA A 175 19.25 -11.32 29.43
N ALA A 176 20.20 -12.22 29.13
CA ALA A 176 20.58 -13.32 30.04
C ALA A 176 21.25 -12.81 31.32
N ASN A 177 22.12 -11.80 31.21
CA ASN A 177 22.75 -11.16 32.37
C ASN A 177 21.73 -10.47 33.29
N ASP A 178 20.64 -9.96 32.72
CA ASP A 178 19.58 -9.29 33.45
C ASP A 178 18.38 -10.20 33.76
N GLU A 179 18.53 -11.51 33.63
CA GLU A 179 17.42 -12.45 33.75
C GLU A 179 16.66 -12.28 35.08
N VAL A 180 15.34 -12.18 34.98
CA VAL A 180 14.39 -12.11 36.08
C VAL A 180 13.16 -12.97 35.74
N PRO A 181 12.41 -13.50 36.72
CA PRO A 181 11.19 -14.25 36.42
C PRO A 181 10.21 -13.41 35.60
N PHE A 182 9.71 -13.96 34.49
CA PHE A 182 8.86 -13.22 33.55
C PHE A 182 7.64 -12.56 34.21
N ALA A 183 6.98 -13.26 35.15
CA ALA A 183 5.85 -12.70 35.90
C ALA A 183 6.23 -11.46 36.73
N THR A 184 7.44 -11.45 37.31
CA THR A 184 7.97 -10.30 38.06
C THR A 184 8.27 -9.12 37.12
N LEU A 185 8.79 -9.39 35.92
CA LEU A 185 9.00 -8.36 34.90
C LEU A 185 7.68 -7.73 34.45
N MET A 186 6.68 -8.56 34.12
CA MET A 186 5.35 -8.09 33.71
C MET A 186 4.70 -7.22 34.78
N ALA A 187 4.73 -7.65 36.05
CA ALA A 187 4.19 -6.87 37.17
C ALA A 187 4.92 -5.53 37.37
N HIS A 188 6.22 -5.46 37.06
CA HIS A 188 7.01 -4.24 37.18
C HIS A 188 6.73 -3.24 36.03
N LEU A 189 6.56 -3.74 34.81
CA LEU A 189 6.28 -2.92 33.62
C LEU A 189 4.82 -2.45 33.58
N PHE A 190 3.89 -3.31 34.00
CA PHE A 190 2.46 -3.05 33.95
C PHE A 190 1.79 -3.23 35.32
N PRO A 191 2.05 -2.33 36.28
CA PRO A 191 1.56 -2.47 37.66
C PRO A 191 0.02 -2.36 37.80
N ASN A 192 -0.68 -1.85 36.79
CA ASN A 192 -2.13 -1.58 36.84
C ASN A 192 -3.00 -2.58 36.07
N SER A 193 -2.42 -3.58 35.37
CA SER A 193 -3.13 -4.50 34.47
C SER A 193 -4.09 -5.50 35.13
N GLY A 194 -4.36 -5.35 36.44
CA GLY A 194 -5.20 -6.28 37.21
C GLY A 194 -6.35 -5.63 37.99
N ASN A 195 -6.59 -4.31 37.88
CA ASN A 195 -7.41 -3.59 38.86
C ASN A 195 -8.67 -2.87 38.33
N THR A 196 -9.13 -3.09 37.10
CA THR A 196 -10.44 -2.55 36.70
C THR A 196 -11.35 -3.60 36.06
N ALA A 197 -12.54 -3.78 36.65
CA ALA A 197 -13.62 -4.60 36.08
C ALA A 197 -14.12 -4.07 34.72
N ALA A 198 -13.73 -2.85 34.33
CA ALA A 198 -14.03 -2.24 33.03
C ALA A 198 -13.14 -2.77 31.88
N GLU A 199 -11.96 -3.32 32.16
CA GLU A 199 -11.03 -3.84 31.15
C GLU A 199 -11.40 -5.23 30.61
N GLN A 200 -12.24 -5.99 31.33
CA GLN A 200 -12.69 -7.31 30.89
C GLN A 200 -13.69 -7.28 29.72
N GLN A 201 -14.30 -6.12 29.42
CA GLN A 201 -15.29 -6.00 28.33
C GLN A 201 -14.73 -5.40 27.03
N GLN A 202 -13.51 -4.84 27.04
CA GLN A 202 -12.87 -4.24 25.86
C GLN A 202 -11.37 -4.54 25.83
N GLY A 203 -10.97 -5.60 25.10
CA GLY A 203 -9.65 -5.68 24.45
C GLY A 203 -8.36 -5.63 25.30
N ALA A 204 -8.41 -5.74 26.63
CA ALA A 204 -7.27 -5.48 27.51
C ALA A 204 -6.05 -6.41 27.37
N ALA A 205 -6.18 -7.56 26.69
CA ALA A 205 -5.04 -8.44 26.42
C ALA A 205 -3.98 -7.80 25.49
N ALA A 206 -4.36 -6.85 24.63
CA ALA A 206 -3.41 -6.15 23.75
C ALA A 206 -2.57 -5.11 24.50
N SER A 207 -3.10 -4.49 25.57
CA SER A 207 -2.48 -3.37 26.29
C SER A 207 -1.25 -3.77 27.14
N SER A 208 -1.06 -5.06 27.41
CA SER A 208 0.03 -5.59 28.24
C SER A 208 0.93 -6.59 27.51
N SER A 209 0.84 -6.69 26.17
CA SER A 209 1.71 -7.58 25.39
C SER A 209 3.10 -6.97 25.22
N LEU A 210 4.15 -7.77 25.42
CA LEU A 210 5.54 -7.36 25.14
C LEU A 210 6.04 -7.79 23.77
N PHE A 211 5.37 -8.74 23.12
CA PHE A 211 5.77 -9.29 21.81
C PHE A 211 4.58 -10.01 21.15
N HIS A 212 4.55 -10.02 19.82
CA HIS A 212 3.56 -10.76 19.01
C HIS A 212 4.16 -11.97 18.30
N VAL A 213 5.49 -12.07 18.30
CA VAL A 213 6.23 -13.16 17.67
C VAL A 213 7.19 -13.78 18.67
N ARG A 214 7.41 -15.09 18.56
CA ARG A 214 8.33 -15.83 19.42
C ARG A 214 9.33 -16.65 18.60
N PHE A 215 10.51 -16.81 19.17
CA PHE A 215 11.60 -17.58 18.59
C PHE A 215 12.31 -18.38 19.68
N PHE A 216 12.21 -19.71 19.61
CA PHE A 216 12.66 -20.63 20.66
C PHE A 216 13.59 -21.71 20.12
N ASN A 217 14.40 -22.28 21.00
CA ASN A 217 15.06 -23.55 20.80
C ASN A 217 14.32 -24.62 21.62
N GLU A 218 14.05 -25.78 21.04
CA GLU A 218 13.17 -26.79 21.66
C GLU A 218 13.61 -27.15 23.09
N LEU A 219 14.93 -27.28 23.31
CA LEU A 219 15.48 -27.70 24.60
C LEU A 219 15.28 -26.70 25.74
N ASP A 220 15.15 -25.41 25.39
CA ASP A 220 14.97 -24.30 26.32
C ASP A 220 13.56 -23.67 26.27
N THR A 221 12.61 -24.31 25.58
CA THR A 221 11.23 -23.82 25.49
C THR A 221 10.60 -23.67 26.89
N PRO A 222 9.93 -22.53 27.18
CA PRO A 222 9.25 -22.32 28.47
C PRO A 222 8.13 -23.34 28.74
N SER A 223 7.67 -23.41 29.99
CA SER A 223 6.57 -24.30 30.37
C SER A 223 5.25 -23.94 29.67
N ASP A 224 4.39 -24.94 29.44
CA ASP A 224 3.07 -24.78 28.82
C ASP A 224 2.22 -23.70 29.50
N GLN A 225 2.36 -23.55 30.82
CA GLN A 225 1.64 -22.52 31.58
C GLN A 225 1.99 -21.11 31.09
N VAL A 226 3.26 -20.84 30.74
CA VAL A 226 3.68 -19.53 30.23
C VAL A 226 3.34 -19.36 28.75
N LEU A 227 3.48 -20.42 27.95
CA LEU A 227 3.10 -20.37 26.54
C LEU A 227 1.60 -20.03 26.38
N ASN A 228 0.75 -20.64 27.23
CA ASN A 228 -0.68 -20.41 27.27
C ASN A 228 -1.04 -18.99 27.74
N SER A 229 -0.31 -18.43 28.73
CA SER A 229 -0.63 -17.09 29.26
C SER A 229 -0.37 -15.97 28.25
N THR A 230 0.51 -16.20 27.28
CA THR A 230 0.87 -15.23 26.23
C THR A 230 0.29 -15.60 24.87
N SER A 231 -0.43 -16.73 24.76
CA SER A 231 -0.90 -17.27 23.46
C SER A 231 -1.88 -16.35 22.75
N ALA A 232 -2.74 -15.65 23.50
CA ALA A 232 -3.76 -14.75 22.95
C ALA A 232 -3.18 -13.59 22.14
N THR A 233 -1.98 -13.14 22.51
CA THR A 233 -1.30 -12.00 21.88
C THR A 233 -0.23 -12.43 20.88
N THR A 234 0.10 -13.72 20.81
CA THR A 234 1.12 -14.23 19.90
C THR A 234 0.52 -14.70 18.60
N ASP A 235 1.01 -14.12 17.51
CA ASP A 235 0.63 -14.41 16.14
C ASP A 235 1.35 -15.65 15.62
N LEU A 236 2.65 -15.73 15.92
CA LEU A 236 3.59 -16.71 15.34
C LEU A 236 4.68 -17.10 16.34
N THR A 237 4.97 -18.38 16.45
CA THR A 237 6.11 -18.93 17.21
C THR A 237 6.93 -19.83 16.30
N ILE A 238 8.21 -19.50 16.11
CA ILE A 238 9.18 -20.38 15.44
C ILE A 238 9.99 -21.10 16.52
N THR A 239 10.04 -22.42 16.46
CA THR A 239 10.84 -23.28 17.34
C THR A 239 11.85 -24.03 16.51
N LEU A 240 13.13 -23.91 16.88
CA LEU A 240 14.22 -24.69 16.30
C LEU A 240 14.29 -26.05 16.97
N VAL A 241 14.19 -27.11 16.17
CA VAL A 241 14.31 -28.50 16.61
C VAL A 241 15.58 -29.07 15.98
N SER A 242 16.49 -29.59 16.80
CA SER A 242 17.75 -30.20 16.34
C SER A 242 17.70 -31.71 16.50
N HIS A 243 17.70 -32.43 15.39
CA HIS A 243 17.74 -33.89 15.38
C HIS A 243 19.19 -34.37 15.43
N ALA A 244 19.57 -35.07 16.50
CA ALA A 244 20.90 -35.66 16.60
C ALA A 244 21.03 -36.82 15.60
N SER A 245 21.98 -36.74 14.66
CA SER A 245 22.38 -37.91 13.87
C SER A 245 23.15 -38.86 14.79
N SER A 246 22.52 -39.97 15.17
CA SER A 246 23.13 -41.00 16.01
C SER A 246 24.19 -41.86 15.27
N SER A 247 24.49 -41.53 14.01
CA SER A 247 25.32 -42.33 13.13
C SER A 247 26.30 -41.49 12.32
N LEU A 248 27.59 -41.79 12.45
CA LEU A 248 28.66 -41.24 11.61
C LEU A 248 28.55 -41.65 10.12
N ARG A 249 27.56 -42.48 9.76
CA ARG A 249 27.26 -42.84 8.37
C ARG A 249 26.29 -41.84 7.70
N PHE A 250 25.65 -40.95 8.46
CA PHE A 250 24.67 -40.00 7.96
C PHE A 250 25.07 -38.57 8.35
N GLY A 251 25.39 -37.75 7.34
CA GLY A 251 25.48 -36.28 7.37
C GLY A 251 26.44 -35.66 8.41
N LEU A 252 27.43 -34.89 7.95
CA LEU A 252 28.30 -34.09 8.83
C LEU A 252 27.60 -32.85 9.43
N LEU A 253 26.49 -32.42 8.85
CA LEU A 253 25.77 -31.20 9.22
C LEU A 253 24.58 -31.51 10.14
N PRO A 254 24.27 -30.62 11.10
CA PRO A 254 23.10 -30.78 11.96
C PRO A 254 21.81 -30.72 11.12
N GLN A 255 20.86 -31.62 11.43
CA GLN A 255 19.51 -31.59 10.88
C GLN A 255 18.65 -30.68 11.75
N ILE A 256 18.40 -29.47 11.26
CA ILE A 256 17.58 -28.47 11.95
C ILE A 256 16.23 -28.39 11.26
N GLU A 257 15.17 -28.51 12.04
CA GLU A 257 13.79 -28.31 11.63
C GLU A 257 13.27 -26.99 12.22
N LEU A 258 12.58 -26.22 11.37
CA LEU A 258 11.86 -25.01 11.76
C LEU A 258 10.39 -25.40 11.98
N LYS A 259 9.97 -25.51 13.24
CA LYS A 259 8.57 -25.76 13.59
C LYS A 259 7.87 -24.44 13.87
N VAL A 260 6.74 -24.20 13.23
CA VAL A 260 5.99 -22.96 13.32
C VAL A 260 4.60 -23.22 13.89
N SER A 261 4.37 -22.75 15.11
CA SER A 261 3.02 -22.64 15.69
C SER A 261 2.45 -21.27 15.36
N TYR A 262 1.26 -21.21 14.77
CA TYR A 262 0.66 -19.94 14.34
C TYR A 262 -0.84 -19.90 14.60
N ASN A 263 -1.37 -18.68 14.72
CA ASN A 263 -2.81 -18.48 14.83
C ASN A 263 -3.47 -18.58 13.44
N GLN A 264 -4.16 -19.68 13.14
CA GLN A 264 -4.81 -19.87 11.84
C GLN A 264 -6.03 -18.96 11.62
N VAL A 265 -6.46 -18.23 12.65
CA VAL A 265 -7.43 -17.14 12.50
C VAL A 265 -6.80 -15.94 11.78
N LEU A 266 -5.46 -15.81 11.78
CA LEU A 266 -4.73 -14.71 11.16
C LEU A 266 -4.02 -15.12 9.87
N PHE A 267 -3.47 -16.33 9.81
CA PHE A 267 -2.64 -16.79 8.70
C PHE A 267 -3.19 -18.06 8.05
N SER A 268 -3.15 -18.11 6.73
CA SER A 268 -3.26 -19.37 6.00
C SER A 268 -1.98 -20.20 6.09
N MET A 269 -2.08 -21.52 5.94
CA MET A 269 -0.90 -22.39 5.84
C MET A 269 0.05 -21.94 4.70
N LYS A 270 -0.50 -21.46 3.57
CA LYS A 270 0.29 -20.99 2.42
C LYS A 270 1.14 -19.76 2.79
N ARG A 271 0.62 -18.83 3.59
CA ARG A 271 1.38 -17.69 4.11
C ARG A 271 2.53 -18.14 4.99
N ILE A 272 2.30 -19.10 5.89
CA ILE A 272 3.35 -19.64 6.77
C ILE A 272 4.44 -20.34 5.96
N GLN A 273 4.08 -21.10 4.93
CA GLN A 273 5.06 -21.68 4.00
C GLN A 273 5.91 -20.59 3.34
N HIS A 274 5.31 -19.50 2.86
CA HIS A 274 6.06 -18.39 2.27
C HIS A 274 6.99 -17.71 3.28
N ILE A 275 6.56 -17.50 4.54
CA ILE A 275 7.42 -16.95 5.60
C ILE A 275 8.65 -17.84 5.81
N LEU A 276 8.46 -19.16 5.89
CA LEU A 276 9.55 -20.11 6.06
C LEU A 276 10.50 -20.15 4.84
N ASP A 277 9.96 -20.17 3.62
CA ASP A 277 10.76 -20.13 2.39
C ASP A 277 11.61 -18.86 2.33
N GLN A 278 11.05 -17.72 2.75
CA GLN A 278 11.73 -16.43 2.78
C GLN A 278 12.79 -16.36 3.89
N LEU A 279 12.53 -16.91 5.07
CA LEU A 279 13.51 -17.03 6.14
C LEU A 279 14.72 -17.87 5.69
N VAL A 280 14.46 -19.02 5.05
CA VAL A 280 15.49 -19.87 4.46
C VAL A 280 16.23 -19.15 3.34
N GLN A 281 15.54 -18.35 2.51
CA GLN A 281 16.18 -17.56 1.47
C GLN A 281 17.13 -16.50 2.04
N VAL A 282 16.74 -15.78 3.09
CA VAL A 282 17.61 -14.82 3.80
C VAL A 282 18.88 -15.52 4.26
N LEU A 283 18.74 -16.68 4.93
CA LEU A 283 19.89 -17.49 5.39
C LEU A 283 20.79 -17.92 4.22
N ASN A 284 20.22 -18.49 3.16
CA ASN A 284 20.98 -19.04 2.04
C ASN A 284 21.76 -17.96 1.27
N ILE A 285 21.27 -16.72 1.26
CA ILE A 285 21.93 -15.61 0.57
C ILE A 285 22.96 -14.94 1.47
N ALA A 286 22.59 -14.64 2.71
CA ALA A 286 23.40 -13.85 3.62
C ALA A 286 24.44 -14.67 4.38
N GLY A 287 24.17 -15.96 4.63
CA GLY A 287 25.10 -16.87 5.31
C GLY A 287 26.49 -16.97 4.66
N PRO A 288 26.61 -17.23 3.34
CA PRO A 288 27.89 -17.21 2.64
C PRO A 288 28.48 -15.82 2.42
N LYS A 289 27.70 -14.75 2.63
CA LYS A 289 28.08 -13.34 2.37
C LYS A 289 27.65 -12.44 3.53
N PRO A 290 28.26 -12.58 4.71
CA PRO A 290 27.78 -11.90 5.92
C PRO A 290 27.87 -10.38 5.84
N ASP A 291 28.68 -9.82 4.95
CA ASP A 291 28.81 -8.38 4.75
C ASP A 291 27.80 -7.80 3.74
N ILE A 292 26.83 -8.59 3.26
CA ILE A 292 25.71 -8.10 2.43
C ILE A 292 24.81 -7.16 3.24
N LEU A 293 24.35 -6.06 2.63
CA LEU A 293 23.40 -5.14 3.25
C LEU A 293 22.01 -5.78 3.37
N VAL A 294 21.29 -5.46 4.44
CA VAL A 294 19.91 -5.91 4.70
C VAL A 294 18.98 -5.54 3.54
N SER A 295 19.15 -4.36 2.95
CA SER A 295 18.38 -3.89 1.78
C SER A 295 18.63 -4.73 0.52
N ASP A 296 19.85 -5.27 0.36
CA ASP A 296 20.27 -6.03 -0.83
C ASP A 296 19.91 -7.52 -0.76
N ILE A 297 19.39 -8.02 0.36
CA ILE A 297 18.92 -9.41 0.48
C ILE A 297 17.51 -9.52 -0.15
N PRO A 298 17.32 -10.23 -1.29
CA PRO A 298 15.99 -10.40 -1.87
C PRO A 298 15.18 -11.43 -1.08
N ILE A 299 13.96 -11.06 -0.69
CA ILE A 299 12.97 -11.96 -0.05
C ILE A 299 11.96 -12.53 -1.06
N VAL A 300 12.14 -12.28 -2.36
CA VAL A 300 11.27 -12.85 -3.40
C VAL A 300 11.78 -14.26 -3.72
N THR A 301 11.06 -15.26 -3.21
CA THR A 301 11.32 -16.67 -3.48
C THR A 301 10.88 -17.04 -4.90
N PRO A 302 11.35 -18.17 -5.47
CA PRO A 302 10.86 -18.66 -6.75
C PRO A 302 9.33 -18.77 -6.79
N ALA A 303 8.71 -19.30 -5.73
CA ALA A 303 7.26 -19.43 -5.64
C ALA A 303 6.51 -18.08 -5.62
N CYS A 304 7.14 -17.00 -5.16
CA CYS A 304 6.55 -15.67 -5.19
C CYS A 304 6.68 -14.98 -6.56
N ARG A 305 7.68 -15.34 -7.39
CA ARG A 305 7.90 -14.66 -8.68
C ARG A 305 6.73 -14.83 -9.65
N ASP A 306 6.13 -16.02 -9.68
CA ASP A 306 5.07 -16.36 -10.62
C ASP A 306 3.76 -15.57 -10.40
N VAL A 307 3.60 -14.92 -9.23
CA VAL A 307 2.40 -14.14 -8.89
C VAL A 307 2.64 -12.63 -8.85
N LEU A 308 3.88 -12.17 -9.01
CA LEU A 308 4.18 -10.75 -9.03
C LEU A 308 3.82 -10.16 -10.40
N PRO A 309 3.20 -8.97 -10.45
CA PRO A 309 3.02 -8.28 -11.72
C PRO A 309 4.38 -7.98 -12.35
N ASP A 310 4.49 -8.14 -13.66
CA ASP A 310 5.69 -7.76 -14.41
C ASP A 310 5.53 -6.31 -14.93
N PRO A 311 6.18 -5.32 -14.30
CA PRO A 311 6.11 -3.93 -14.75
C PRO A 311 6.83 -3.70 -16.10
N SER A 312 7.61 -4.68 -16.57
CA SER A 312 8.30 -4.63 -17.87
C SER A 312 7.54 -5.35 -18.99
N ALA A 313 6.36 -5.90 -18.69
CA ALA A 313 5.55 -6.60 -19.66
C ALA A 313 5.24 -5.72 -20.88
N ASN A 314 5.34 -6.30 -22.08
CA ASN A 314 5.02 -5.60 -23.31
C ASN A 314 3.51 -5.34 -23.40
N LEU A 315 3.11 -4.08 -23.28
CA LEU A 315 1.72 -3.63 -23.43
C LEU A 315 1.23 -3.61 -24.89
N GLN A 316 1.94 -4.32 -25.78
CA GLN A 316 1.68 -4.42 -27.21
C GLN A 316 1.64 -3.05 -27.90
N TRP A 317 2.63 -2.21 -27.61
CA TRP A 317 2.72 -0.85 -28.15
C TRP A 317 2.54 -0.76 -29.67
N ALA A 318 3.13 -1.71 -30.40
CA ALA A 318 3.05 -1.80 -31.85
C ALA A 318 1.64 -2.09 -32.39
N ASN A 319 0.73 -2.62 -31.57
CA ASN A 319 -0.65 -2.95 -31.92
C ASN A 319 -1.63 -1.82 -31.55
N TRP A 320 -1.14 -0.61 -31.31
CA TRP A 320 -1.97 0.52 -30.90
C TRP A 320 -3.13 0.75 -31.91
N PRO A 321 -4.40 0.69 -31.47
CA PRO A 321 -5.55 0.72 -32.38
C PRO A 321 -5.82 2.09 -33.03
N GLY A 322 -5.09 3.13 -32.63
CA GLY A 322 -5.27 4.52 -33.04
C GLY A 322 -5.85 5.40 -31.93
N ALA A 323 -5.95 6.70 -32.16
CA ALA A 323 -6.51 7.63 -31.18
C ALA A 323 -8.04 7.46 -31.06
N ILE A 324 -8.60 7.81 -29.89
CA ILE A 324 -10.03 7.61 -29.60
C ILE A 324 -10.92 8.33 -30.63
N HIS A 325 -10.58 9.57 -30.99
CA HIS A 325 -11.36 10.34 -31.95
C HIS A 325 -11.29 9.77 -33.37
N ASP A 326 -10.18 9.13 -33.76
CA ASP A 326 -10.05 8.43 -35.05
C ASP A 326 -10.89 7.16 -35.09
N ILE A 327 -10.94 6.42 -33.98
CA ILE A 327 -11.79 5.24 -33.83
C ILE A 327 -13.26 5.65 -33.89
N PHE A 328 -13.65 6.68 -33.13
CA PHE A 328 -14.98 7.27 -33.19
C PHE A 328 -15.33 7.75 -34.61
N ALA A 329 -14.42 8.44 -35.30
CA ALA A 329 -14.63 8.91 -36.67
C ALA A 329 -14.84 7.74 -37.65
N ARG A 330 -14.09 6.64 -37.52
CA ARG A 330 -14.30 5.43 -38.31
C ARG A 330 -15.67 4.79 -38.04
N ASN A 331 -16.07 4.71 -36.78
CA ASN A 331 -17.39 4.21 -36.40
C ASN A 331 -18.50 5.08 -37.02
N ALA A 332 -18.37 6.41 -36.93
CA ALA A 332 -19.35 7.34 -37.46
C ALA A 332 -19.48 7.33 -38.98
N LYS A 333 -18.38 7.16 -39.70
CA LYS A 333 -18.43 7.00 -41.17
C LYS A 333 -19.01 5.67 -41.60
N SER A 334 -18.80 4.61 -40.82
CA SER A 334 -19.32 3.28 -41.12
C SER A 334 -20.81 3.17 -40.83
N PHE A 335 -21.30 3.88 -39.79
CA PHE A 335 -22.67 3.80 -39.31
C PHE A 335 -23.26 5.19 -38.98
N PRO A 336 -23.41 6.08 -39.97
CA PRO A 336 -23.78 7.48 -39.72
C PRO A 336 -25.18 7.64 -39.10
N ASP A 337 -26.13 6.78 -39.49
CA ASP A 337 -27.53 6.85 -39.02
C ASP A 337 -27.77 6.12 -37.70
N ARG A 338 -26.74 5.45 -37.15
CA ARG A 338 -26.87 4.71 -35.90
C ARG A 338 -26.98 5.68 -34.72
N GLU A 339 -27.93 5.44 -33.84
CA GLU A 339 -28.10 6.19 -32.60
C GLU A 339 -26.88 6.02 -31.69
N CYS A 340 -26.32 7.13 -31.22
CA CYS A 340 -25.08 7.17 -30.45
C CYS A 340 -25.33 7.70 -29.03
N VAL A 341 -25.92 8.90 -28.91
CA VAL A 341 -26.18 9.53 -27.61
C VAL A 341 -27.68 9.68 -27.39
N PHE A 342 -28.14 9.25 -26.22
CA PHE A 342 -29.47 9.50 -25.69
C PHE A 342 -29.35 10.43 -24.50
N GLU A 343 -30.00 11.58 -24.55
CA GLU A 343 -29.97 12.54 -23.45
C GLU A 343 -31.39 12.78 -22.94
N SER A 344 -31.60 12.57 -21.65
CA SER A 344 -32.83 12.96 -20.96
C SER A 344 -32.64 14.37 -20.41
N ARG A 345 -33.56 15.28 -20.73
CA ARG A 345 -33.60 16.64 -20.19
C ARG A 345 -34.90 16.89 -19.45
N ASP A 346 -34.83 17.60 -18.34
CA ASP A 346 -36.01 18.05 -17.62
C ASP A 346 -36.75 19.15 -18.38
N VAL A 347 -38.07 19.00 -18.50
CA VAL A 347 -38.97 20.02 -19.05
C VAL A 347 -39.38 20.93 -17.91
N LEU A 348 -38.80 22.13 -17.86
CA LEU A 348 -39.11 23.11 -16.81
C LEU A 348 -40.36 23.91 -17.14
N SER A 349 -41.08 24.34 -16.10
CA SER A 349 -42.24 25.23 -16.24
C SER A 349 -41.83 26.63 -16.73
N GLN A 350 -42.62 27.18 -17.66
CA GLN A 350 -42.39 28.51 -18.23
C GLN A 350 -42.77 29.67 -17.27
N ASP A 351 -43.32 29.37 -16.10
CA ASP A 351 -43.69 30.35 -15.08
C ASP A 351 -42.51 30.82 -14.20
N GLY A 352 -41.30 30.32 -14.48
CA GLY A 352 -40.08 30.66 -13.72
C GLY A 352 -40.00 30.00 -12.35
N SER A 353 -40.92 29.11 -11.99
CA SER A 353 -40.88 28.37 -10.72
C SER A 353 -39.81 27.29 -10.66
N GLY A 354 -39.20 26.94 -11.81
CA GLY A 354 -38.19 25.88 -11.92
C GLY A 354 -38.77 24.47 -11.70
N ARG A 355 -40.10 24.32 -11.72
CA ARG A 355 -40.75 23.04 -11.50
C ARG A 355 -40.59 22.14 -12.72
N VAL A 356 -40.12 20.91 -12.51
CA VAL A 356 -40.06 19.87 -13.53
C VAL A 356 -41.47 19.39 -13.87
N LEU A 357 -41.87 19.55 -15.14
CA LEU A 357 -43.16 19.13 -15.69
C LEU A 357 -43.12 17.73 -16.33
N GLY A 358 -41.91 17.22 -16.60
CA GLY A 358 -41.66 15.91 -17.20
C GLY A 358 -40.24 15.84 -17.74
N GLN A 359 -39.92 14.74 -18.42
CA GLN A 359 -38.63 14.55 -19.08
C GLN A 359 -38.82 14.37 -20.58
N GLN A 360 -37.94 14.97 -21.37
CA GLN A 360 -37.88 14.82 -22.82
C GLN A 360 -36.59 14.11 -23.21
N LYS A 361 -36.71 13.11 -24.07
CA LYS A 361 -35.58 12.35 -24.60
C LYS A 361 -35.13 12.93 -25.94
N TYR A 362 -33.84 13.21 -26.06
CA TYR A 362 -33.16 13.60 -27.29
C TYR A 362 -32.25 12.46 -27.75
N VAL A 363 -32.17 12.26 -29.07
CA VAL A 363 -31.39 11.18 -29.69
C VAL A 363 -30.50 11.78 -30.76
N TYR A 364 -29.21 11.47 -30.70
CA TYR A 364 -28.20 11.95 -31.64
C TYR A 364 -27.48 10.77 -32.27
N THR A 365 -27.30 10.82 -33.59
CA THR A 365 -26.61 9.76 -34.34
C THR A 365 -25.10 9.95 -34.32
N PHE A 366 -24.35 8.89 -34.65
CA PHE A 366 -22.91 8.99 -34.82
C PHE A 366 -22.52 10.03 -35.89
N GLY A 367 -23.27 10.11 -36.99
CA GLY A 367 -23.04 11.10 -38.07
C GLY A 367 -23.17 12.53 -37.56
N GLN A 368 -24.26 12.85 -36.85
CA GLN A 368 -24.49 14.18 -36.28
C GLN A 368 -23.37 14.59 -35.32
N LEU A 369 -22.96 13.70 -34.40
CA LEU A 369 -21.88 13.98 -33.46
C LEU A 369 -20.52 14.14 -34.16
N HIS A 370 -20.28 13.37 -35.22
CA HIS A 370 -19.05 13.47 -35.99
C HIS A 370 -18.94 14.80 -36.73
N GLU A 371 -20.01 15.24 -37.40
CA GLU A 371 -20.07 16.53 -38.09
C GLU A 371 -19.99 17.71 -37.11
N ALA A 372 -20.73 17.63 -36.00
CA ALA A 372 -20.69 18.64 -34.94
C ALA A 372 -19.28 18.81 -34.36
N SER A 373 -18.62 17.70 -34.03
CA SER A 373 -17.26 17.75 -33.50
C SER A 373 -16.21 18.14 -34.54
N ASN A 374 -16.44 17.89 -35.84
CA ASN A 374 -15.58 18.41 -36.92
C ASN A 374 -15.67 19.93 -37.01
N LEU A 375 -16.88 20.51 -36.98
CA LEU A 375 -17.07 21.97 -37.01
C LEU A 375 -16.30 22.66 -35.88
N VAL A 376 -16.49 22.19 -34.64
CA VAL A 376 -15.81 22.74 -33.47
C VAL A 376 -14.29 22.56 -33.60
N ALA A 377 -13.81 21.40 -34.05
CA ALA A 377 -12.38 21.15 -34.21
C ALA A 377 -11.74 22.07 -35.29
N HIS A 378 -12.42 22.30 -36.42
CA HIS A 378 -11.97 23.28 -37.43
C HIS A 378 -11.93 24.69 -36.88
N ALA A 379 -12.92 25.09 -36.07
CA ALA A 379 -12.93 26.39 -35.41
C ALA A 379 -11.74 26.55 -34.46
N LEU A 380 -11.44 25.52 -33.65
CA LEU A 380 -10.26 25.51 -32.76
C LEU A 380 -8.96 25.67 -33.54
N VAL A 381 -8.75 24.86 -34.59
CA VAL A 381 -7.52 24.92 -35.41
C VAL A 381 -7.39 26.26 -36.14
N LYS A 382 -8.48 26.79 -36.71
CA LYS A 382 -8.50 28.11 -37.34
C LYS A 382 -8.28 29.24 -36.34
N GLY A 383 -8.72 29.06 -35.10
CA GLY A 383 -8.44 29.92 -33.94
C GLY A 383 -7.03 29.77 -33.36
N GLY A 384 -6.14 29.01 -34.01
CA GLY A 384 -4.73 28.92 -33.66
C GLY A 384 -4.39 27.90 -32.57
N ILE A 385 -5.31 27.00 -32.22
CA ILE A 385 -5.01 25.86 -31.34
C ILE A 385 -4.05 24.91 -32.06
N GLN A 386 -2.99 24.52 -31.36
CA GLN A 386 -1.97 23.59 -31.86
C GLN A 386 -2.07 22.23 -31.15
N PRO A 387 -1.48 21.16 -31.72
CA PRO A 387 -1.41 19.89 -31.04
C PRO A 387 -0.80 20.01 -29.63
N GLN A 388 -1.40 19.33 -28.65
CA GLN A 388 -1.07 19.37 -27.22
C GLN A 388 -1.35 20.68 -26.48
N ASP A 389 -1.90 21.70 -27.13
CA ASP A 389 -2.46 22.85 -26.41
C ASP A 389 -3.60 22.37 -25.50
N VAL A 390 -3.73 22.99 -24.32
CA VAL A 390 -4.84 22.68 -23.42
C VAL A 390 -6.05 23.52 -23.78
N VAL A 391 -7.17 22.86 -24.00
CA VAL A 391 -8.48 23.49 -24.18
C VAL A 391 -9.35 23.14 -22.98
N MET A 392 -9.74 24.16 -22.20
CA MET A 392 -10.68 23.97 -21.09
C MET A 392 -12.10 24.01 -21.59
N VAL A 393 -12.95 23.12 -21.08
CA VAL A 393 -14.38 23.10 -21.35
C VAL A 393 -15.11 23.49 -20.06
N TYR A 394 -15.73 24.66 -20.03
CA TYR A 394 -16.66 25.05 -18.98
C TYR A 394 -17.96 24.30 -19.21
N ALA A 395 -18.15 23.24 -18.43
CA ALA A 395 -18.95 22.09 -18.85
C ALA A 395 -20.26 21.96 -18.09
N TYR A 396 -21.20 21.30 -18.75
CA TYR A 396 -22.43 20.78 -18.20
C TYR A 396 -22.55 19.32 -18.64
N ARG A 397 -23.20 18.47 -17.84
CA ARG A 397 -23.40 17.07 -18.19
C ARG A 397 -24.41 16.99 -19.34
N GLY A 398 -23.91 16.77 -20.56
CA GLY A 398 -24.78 16.66 -21.72
C GLY A 398 -24.06 16.24 -23.00
N VAL A 399 -24.81 16.12 -24.10
CA VAL A 399 -24.25 15.79 -25.41
C VAL A 399 -23.23 16.82 -25.90
N ASP A 400 -23.41 18.09 -25.54
CA ASP A 400 -22.50 19.19 -25.88
C ASP A 400 -21.07 18.93 -25.35
N LEU A 401 -20.97 18.31 -24.16
CA LEU A 401 -19.68 17.92 -23.58
C LEU A 401 -19.00 16.83 -24.43
N VAL A 402 -19.77 15.85 -24.91
CA VAL A 402 -19.25 14.78 -25.78
C VAL A 402 -18.69 15.38 -27.08
N ILE A 403 -19.42 16.33 -27.68
CA ILE A 403 -19.00 17.07 -28.88
C ILE A 403 -17.73 17.86 -28.61
N ALA A 404 -17.69 18.64 -27.52
CA ALA A 404 -16.52 19.44 -27.15
C ALA A 404 -15.28 18.56 -26.96
N VAL A 405 -15.40 17.45 -26.21
CA VAL A 405 -14.28 16.54 -25.96
C VAL A 405 -13.78 15.93 -27.28
N MET A 406 -14.67 15.40 -28.12
CA MET A 406 -14.27 14.85 -29.42
C MET A 406 -13.63 15.91 -30.31
N ALA A 407 -14.13 17.14 -30.30
CA ALA A 407 -13.60 18.22 -31.10
C ALA A 407 -12.19 18.64 -30.68
N VAL A 408 -11.94 18.76 -29.37
CA VAL A 408 -10.60 19.08 -28.83
C VAL A 408 -9.61 17.98 -29.23
N LEU A 409 -10.00 16.71 -29.09
CA LEU A 409 -9.16 15.59 -29.49
C LEU A 409 -8.89 15.56 -31.00
N LYS A 410 -9.88 15.86 -31.85
CA LYS A 410 -9.73 15.99 -33.31
C LYS A 410 -8.82 17.14 -33.72
N ALA A 411 -8.72 18.19 -32.91
CA ALA A 411 -7.75 19.27 -33.10
C ALA A 411 -6.32 18.87 -32.64
N GLY A 412 -6.13 17.65 -32.12
CA GLY A 412 -4.88 17.16 -31.55
C GLY A 412 -4.53 17.78 -30.19
N ALA A 413 -5.49 18.49 -29.59
CA ALA A 413 -5.32 19.21 -28.34
C ALA A 413 -5.68 18.34 -27.12
N THR A 414 -5.28 18.81 -25.94
CA THR A 414 -5.57 18.18 -24.65
C THR A 414 -6.83 18.80 -24.06
N PHE A 415 -7.87 18.01 -23.82
CA PHE A 415 -9.07 18.54 -23.15
C PHE A 415 -8.96 18.41 -21.63
N SER A 416 -9.59 19.36 -20.96
CA SER A 416 -9.85 19.32 -19.51
C SER A 416 -11.17 20.05 -19.23
N VAL A 417 -11.78 19.75 -18.10
CA VAL A 417 -13.10 20.28 -17.72
C VAL A 417 -12.98 21.26 -16.56
N ILE A 418 -13.77 22.34 -16.61
CA ILE A 418 -14.11 23.20 -15.48
C ILE A 418 -15.58 22.94 -15.16
N ASP A 419 -15.85 22.49 -13.93
CA ASP A 419 -17.20 22.32 -13.42
C ASP A 419 -17.72 23.64 -12.83
N PRO A 420 -18.82 24.21 -13.34
CA PRO A 420 -19.48 25.39 -12.78
C PRO A 420 -19.83 25.26 -11.30
N ALA A 421 -20.08 24.04 -10.81
CA ALA A 421 -20.40 23.78 -9.40
C ALA A 421 -19.21 24.02 -8.46
N TYR A 422 -17.99 24.09 -8.98
CA TYR A 422 -16.82 24.42 -8.17
C TYR A 422 -16.75 25.91 -7.86
N PRO A 423 -16.37 26.33 -6.64
CA PRO A 423 -16.21 27.73 -6.30
C PRO A 423 -15.23 28.45 -7.25
N PRO A 424 -15.44 29.74 -7.58
CA PRO A 424 -14.58 30.50 -8.48
C PRO A 424 -13.08 30.40 -8.19
N ASN A 425 -12.67 30.41 -6.91
CA ASN A 425 -11.27 30.27 -6.52
C ASN A 425 -10.67 28.91 -6.95
N ARG A 426 -11.45 27.83 -6.90
CA ARG A 426 -11.00 26.51 -7.35
C ARG A 426 -10.88 26.46 -8.88
N GLN A 427 -11.78 27.11 -9.60
CA GLN A 427 -11.70 27.25 -11.05
C GLN A 427 -10.43 28.01 -11.48
N LYS A 428 -10.11 29.12 -10.79
CA LYS A 428 -8.85 29.89 -11.00
C LYS A 428 -7.60 29.04 -10.80
N ILE A 429 -7.59 28.19 -9.76
CA ILE A 429 -6.49 27.26 -9.52
C ILE A 429 -6.36 26.23 -10.66
N TYR A 430 -7.46 25.68 -11.16
CA TYR A 430 -7.41 24.74 -12.30
C TYR A 430 -6.87 25.43 -13.56
N LEU A 431 -7.32 26.65 -13.82
CA LEU A 431 -6.83 27.48 -14.91
C LEU A 431 -5.32 27.76 -14.77
N SER A 432 -4.85 28.12 -13.57
CA SER A 432 -3.44 28.45 -13.33
C SER A 432 -2.50 27.27 -13.56
N VAL A 433 -2.96 26.05 -13.26
CA VAL A 433 -2.22 24.81 -13.51
C VAL A 433 -2.34 24.36 -14.97
N ALA A 434 -3.52 24.48 -15.58
CA ALA A 434 -3.78 24.08 -16.97
C ALA A 434 -3.11 24.99 -18.01
N ARG A 435 -3.07 26.31 -17.73
CA ARG A 435 -2.61 27.36 -18.65
C ARG A 435 -3.18 27.19 -20.06
N PRO A 436 -4.51 27.24 -20.22
CA PRO A 436 -5.12 26.91 -21.49
C PRO A 436 -4.85 27.93 -22.58
N ARG A 437 -4.88 27.43 -23.81
CA ARG A 437 -4.81 28.19 -25.06
C ARG A 437 -6.17 28.33 -25.73
N GLY A 438 -7.12 27.46 -25.37
CA GLY A 438 -8.51 27.53 -25.81
C GLY A 438 -9.51 27.40 -24.65
N LEU A 439 -10.68 28.01 -24.83
CA LEU A 439 -11.81 27.89 -23.92
C LEU A 439 -13.08 27.57 -24.72
N ILE A 440 -13.79 26.52 -24.33
CA ILE A 440 -15.14 26.21 -24.81
C ILE A 440 -16.10 26.37 -23.64
N VAL A 441 -17.15 27.15 -23.82
CA VAL A 441 -18.23 27.33 -22.85
C VAL A 441 -19.47 26.65 -23.42
N LEU A 442 -19.99 25.63 -22.73
CA LEU A 442 -21.24 25.01 -23.16
C LEU A 442 -22.41 25.93 -22.80
N ALA A 443 -23.37 26.12 -23.70
CA ALA A 443 -24.49 27.03 -23.46
C ALA A 443 -25.26 26.67 -22.17
N HIS A 444 -25.48 25.36 -21.95
CA HIS A 444 -26.13 24.81 -20.76
C HIS A 444 -25.32 24.99 -19.46
N ALA A 445 -24.01 25.22 -19.54
CA ALA A 445 -23.18 25.53 -18.36
C ALA A 445 -23.35 26.98 -17.89
N GLY A 446 -23.99 27.84 -18.70
CA GLY A 446 -24.19 29.26 -18.42
C GLY A 446 -22.94 30.08 -18.70
N THR A 447 -22.75 31.14 -17.91
CA THR A 447 -21.61 32.06 -18.08
C THR A 447 -20.60 31.87 -16.95
N LEU A 448 -19.32 32.14 -17.24
CA LEU A 448 -18.30 32.15 -16.20
C LEU A 448 -18.56 33.30 -15.22
N ASP A 449 -18.29 33.05 -13.94
CA ASP A 449 -18.27 34.10 -12.92
C ASP A 449 -17.32 35.24 -13.32
N ALA A 450 -17.73 36.49 -13.07
CA ALA A 450 -16.96 37.68 -13.45
C ALA A 450 -15.53 37.62 -12.92
N SER A 451 -15.34 37.16 -11.69
CA SER A 451 -14.00 37.09 -11.09
C SER A 451 -13.09 36.05 -11.76
N VAL A 452 -13.65 35.02 -12.39
CA VAL A 452 -12.91 34.04 -13.20
C VAL A 452 -12.60 34.61 -14.58
N ARG A 453 -13.54 35.35 -15.18
CA ARG A 453 -13.32 36.05 -16.44
C ARG A 453 -12.19 37.07 -16.33
N ASP A 454 -12.22 37.90 -15.29
CA ASP A 454 -11.19 38.89 -15.01
C ASP A 454 -9.83 38.22 -14.81
N TYR A 455 -9.79 37.09 -14.08
CA TYR A 455 -8.55 36.32 -13.88
C TYR A 455 -7.94 35.81 -15.19
N ILE A 456 -8.76 35.41 -16.16
CA ILE A 456 -8.31 34.99 -17.50
C ILE A 456 -7.78 36.19 -18.30
N GLN A 457 -8.42 37.35 -18.21
CA GLN A 457 -8.07 38.55 -18.98
C GLN A 457 -6.86 39.30 -18.43
N GLU A 458 -6.75 39.41 -17.10
CA GLU A 458 -5.70 40.15 -16.41
C GLU A 458 -4.44 39.30 -16.16
N GLY A 459 -4.59 37.97 -16.15
CA GLY A 459 -3.48 37.06 -15.90
C GLY A 459 -2.48 37.07 -17.04
N GLN A 460 -1.27 37.57 -16.78
CA GLN A 460 -0.17 37.62 -17.75
C GLN A 460 0.25 36.24 -18.29
N ASP A 461 -0.11 35.17 -17.57
CA ASP A 461 0.19 33.79 -17.92
C ASP A 461 -0.83 33.16 -18.89
N PHE A 462 -1.98 33.80 -19.14
CA PHE A 462 -3.02 33.28 -20.04
C PHE A 462 -2.86 33.85 -21.45
N GLN A 463 -2.79 32.96 -22.44
CA GLN A 463 -2.68 33.31 -23.85
C GLN A 463 -3.76 32.57 -24.63
N LEU A 464 -5.03 32.87 -24.34
CA LEU A 464 -6.15 32.31 -25.09
C LEU A 464 -6.11 32.82 -26.53
N THR A 465 -6.08 31.91 -27.50
CA THR A 465 -6.15 32.24 -28.93
C THR A 465 -7.51 31.95 -29.53
N CYS A 466 -8.29 31.07 -28.91
CA CYS A 466 -9.60 30.67 -29.38
C CYS A 466 -10.60 30.57 -28.21
N GLU A 467 -11.80 31.10 -28.42
CA GLU A 467 -12.92 30.94 -27.50
C GLU A 467 -14.20 30.60 -28.28
N ILE A 468 -14.95 29.61 -27.79
CA ILE A 468 -16.29 29.25 -28.27
C ILE A 468 -17.25 29.50 -27.10
N PRO A 469 -17.98 30.64 -27.08
CA PRO A 469 -18.64 31.14 -25.87
C PRO A 469 -20.00 30.51 -25.54
N GLY A 470 -20.56 29.68 -26.41
CA GLY A 470 -21.87 29.06 -26.18
C GLY A 470 -22.12 27.89 -27.11
N LEU A 471 -21.35 26.81 -26.94
CA LEU A 471 -21.52 25.58 -27.72
C LEU A 471 -22.82 24.88 -27.34
N GLU A 472 -23.65 24.60 -28.33
CA GLU A 472 -24.91 23.86 -28.19
C GLU A 472 -25.24 23.11 -29.48
N ILE A 473 -25.76 21.88 -29.37
CA ILE A 473 -26.37 21.14 -30.47
C ILE A 473 -27.91 21.10 -30.36
N ALA A 474 -28.58 21.45 -31.45
CA ALA A 474 -30.03 21.31 -31.61
C ALA A 474 -30.43 19.88 -32.00
N GLN A 475 -31.70 19.54 -31.84
CA GLN A 475 -32.22 18.19 -32.10
C GLN A 475 -32.05 17.74 -33.57
N ASP A 476 -32.02 18.68 -34.53
CA ASP A 476 -31.79 18.38 -35.94
C ASP A 476 -30.30 18.13 -36.28
N GLY A 477 -29.41 18.29 -35.29
CA GLY A 477 -27.96 18.15 -35.42
C GLY A 477 -27.24 19.45 -35.78
N SER A 478 -27.95 20.57 -35.97
CA SER A 478 -27.32 21.87 -36.14
C SER A 478 -26.62 22.33 -34.87
N VAL A 479 -25.46 22.98 -35.00
CA VAL A 479 -24.61 23.36 -33.87
C VAL A 479 -24.46 24.87 -33.83
N LEU A 480 -24.51 25.48 -32.67
CA LEU A 480 -24.18 26.89 -32.46
C LEU A 480 -22.92 26.98 -31.60
N GLY A 481 -22.05 27.95 -31.89
CA GLY A 481 -20.85 28.22 -31.10
C GLY A 481 -21.02 29.40 -30.14
N GLY A 482 -22.10 30.17 -30.29
CA GLY A 482 -22.34 31.39 -29.54
C GLY A 482 -21.77 32.62 -30.24
N GLN A 483 -22.26 33.79 -29.85
CA GLN A 483 -21.89 35.05 -30.49
C GLN A 483 -20.50 35.52 -30.06
N VAL A 484 -19.65 35.82 -31.04
CA VAL A 484 -18.37 36.50 -30.83
C VAL A 484 -18.48 37.99 -31.13
N GLN A 485 -17.40 38.76 -30.95
CA GLN A 485 -17.37 40.19 -31.25
C GLN A 485 -17.81 40.45 -32.70
N GLY A 486 -18.85 41.28 -32.87
CA GLY A 486 -19.46 41.57 -34.17
C GLY A 486 -20.77 40.82 -34.46
N GLY A 487 -21.28 40.00 -33.53
CA GLY A 487 -22.61 39.38 -33.62
C GLY A 487 -22.69 38.17 -34.56
N VAL A 488 -21.55 37.67 -35.02
CA VAL A 488 -21.40 36.45 -35.85
C VAL A 488 -21.25 35.25 -34.92
N ASP A 489 -21.74 34.07 -35.33
CA ASP A 489 -21.53 32.84 -34.56
C ASP A 489 -20.09 32.33 -34.71
N ALA A 490 -19.52 31.80 -33.63
CA ALA A 490 -18.13 31.32 -33.60
C ALA A 490 -17.82 30.22 -34.64
N LEU A 491 -18.83 29.50 -35.14
CA LEU A 491 -18.69 28.41 -36.10
C LEU A 491 -19.02 28.81 -37.55
N ASP A 492 -19.46 30.04 -37.80
CA ASP A 492 -19.93 30.45 -39.13
C ASP A 492 -18.84 30.34 -40.21
N ALA A 493 -17.60 30.64 -39.84
CA ALA A 493 -16.47 30.62 -40.75
C ALA A 493 -16.00 29.21 -41.14
N VAL A 494 -16.63 28.16 -40.60
CA VAL A 494 -16.25 26.74 -40.82
C VAL A 494 -17.45 25.84 -41.15
N ARG A 495 -18.66 26.40 -41.36
CA ARG A 495 -19.91 25.63 -41.64
C ARG A 495 -19.77 24.62 -42.76
N GLU A 496 -19.07 24.98 -43.83
CA GLU A 496 -18.83 24.12 -45.01
C GLU A 496 -17.91 22.92 -44.72
N LEU A 497 -17.25 22.90 -43.57
CA LEU A 497 -16.27 21.87 -43.20
C LEU A 497 -16.86 20.76 -42.30
N ALA A 498 -18.16 20.78 -42.01
CA ALA A 498 -18.82 19.80 -41.13
C ALA A 498 -18.53 18.34 -41.52
N ALA A 499 -18.66 18.01 -42.80
CA ALA A 499 -18.43 16.67 -43.33
C ALA A 499 -16.95 16.31 -43.53
N LYS A 500 -16.01 17.23 -43.23
CA LYS A 500 -14.57 17.06 -43.52
C LYS A 500 -13.77 16.91 -42.23
N ASP A 501 -12.97 15.85 -42.14
CA ASP A 501 -12.01 15.73 -41.02
C ASP A 501 -10.98 16.86 -41.02
N VAL A 502 -10.51 17.23 -39.84
CA VAL A 502 -9.48 18.27 -39.66
C VAL A 502 -8.11 17.82 -40.18
N GLY A 503 -7.83 16.51 -40.16
CA GLY A 503 -6.58 15.94 -40.68
C GLY A 503 -5.35 16.17 -39.80
N VAL A 504 -5.53 16.52 -38.51
CA VAL A 504 -4.43 16.60 -37.55
C VAL A 504 -3.98 15.19 -37.18
N VAL A 505 -2.69 14.88 -37.36
CA VAL A 505 -2.12 13.58 -37.03
C VAL A 505 -1.83 13.50 -35.53
N VAL A 506 -2.44 12.51 -34.87
CA VAL A 506 -2.26 12.27 -33.43
C VAL A 506 -1.55 10.93 -33.22
N GLY A 507 -0.44 10.96 -32.50
CA GLY A 507 0.37 9.77 -32.20
C GLY A 507 0.00 9.12 -30.86
N PRO A 508 0.52 7.92 -30.57
CA PRO A 508 0.27 7.21 -29.32
C PRO A 508 0.75 7.98 -28.08
N ASP A 509 1.85 8.73 -28.20
CA ASP A 509 2.41 9.57 -27.13
C ASP A 509 1.77 10.97 -27.01
N SER A 510 0.89 11.34 -27.94
CA SER A 510 0.18 12.62 -27.85
C SER A 510 -0.73 12.64 -26.63
N ILE A 511 -0.81 13.80 -25.98
CA ILE A 511 -1.63 14.01 -24.78
C ILE A 511 -3.06 14.37 -25.20
N GLY A 512 -4.01 13.54 -24.78
CA GLY A 512 -5.43 13.75 -25.06
C GLY A 512 -6.19 14.32 -23.86
N THR A 513 -5.81 13.95 -22.64
CA THR A 513 -6.56 14.34 -21.43
C THR A 513 -5.66 15.06 -20.43
N LEU A 514 -6.23 16.02 -19.71
CA LEU A 514 -5.68 16.60 -18.50
C LEU A 514 -6.73 16.48 -17.38
N SER A 515 -6.37 15.86 -16.27
CA SER A 515 -7.26 15.67 -15.11
C SER A 515 -6.58 16.13 -13.82
N PHE A 516 -7.37 16.58 -12.85
CA PHE A 516 -6.83 17.14 -11.61
C PHE A 516 -6.97 16.18 -10.45
N THR A 517 -5.91 16.05 -9.66
CA THR A 517 -5.90 15.30 -8.40
C THR A 517 -5.43 16.19 -7.25
N SER A 518 -5.75 15.79 -6.01
CA SER A 518 -5.28 16.49 -4.82
C SER A 518 -3.75 16.46 -4.74
N GLY A 519 -3.14 17.64 -4.60
CA GLY A 519 -1.72 17.74 -4.30
C GLY A 519 -1.47 17.72 -2.79
N SER A 520 -0.42 17.02 -2.36
CA SER A 520 0.07 17.05 -0.97
C SER A 520 0.45 18.46 -0.48
N THR A 521 0.68 19.40 -1.40
CA THR A 521 1.00 20.81 -1.14
C THR A 521 -0.23 21.73 -1.09
N GLY A 522 -1.45 21.19 -1.21
CA GLY A 522 -2.70 21.96 -1.27
C GLY A 522 -3.04 22.56 -2.64
N ILE A 523 -2.09 22.56 -3.59
CA ILE A 523 -2.33 22.92 -4.99
C ILE A 523 -2.61 21.65 -5.80
N PRO A 524 -3.73 21.56 -6.54
CA PRO A 524 -4.04 20.43 -7.41
C PRO A 524 -2.93 20.14 -8.43
N LYS A 525 -2.71 18.86 -8.71
CA LYS A 525 -1.75 18.39 -9.73
C LYS A 525 -2.50 18.03 -11.01
N GLY A 526 -1.94 18.42 -12.16
CA GLY A 526 -2.45 18.03 -13.48
C GLY A 526 -1.84 16.72 -13.95
N VAL A 527 -2.68 15.70 -14.17
CA VAL A 527 -2.30 14.40 -14.72
C VAL A 527 -2.59 14.41 -16.22
N ARG A 528 -1.55 14.22 -17.03
CA ARG A 528 -1.65 14.17 -18.49
C ARG A 528 -1.81 12.73 -18.96
N GLY A 529 -2.93 12.42 -19.63
CA GLY A 529 -3.19 11.11 -20.22
C GLY A 529 -2.81 11.06 -21.70
N ARG A 530 -1.97 10.07 -22.06
CA ARG A 530 -1.59 9.79 -23.45
C ARG A 530 -2.68 9.00 -24.16
N HIS A 531 -2.81 9.19 -25.46
CA HIS A 531 -3.75 8.41 -26.28
C HIS A 531 -3.52 6.90 -26.20
N PHE A 532 -2.26 6.45 -26.13
CA PHE A 532 -1.93 5.04 -25.95
C PHE A 532 -2.58 4.45 -24.70
N SER A 533 -2.36 5.08 -23.54
CA SER A 533 -2.87 4.60 -22.26
C SER A 533 -4.39 4.47 -22.25
N LEU A 534 -5.08 5.46 -22.83
CA LEU A 534 -6.54 5.45 -22.90
C LEU A 534 -7.06 4.29 -23.75
N THR A 535 -6.53 4.13 -24.96
CA THR A 535 -7.03 3.15 -25.94
C THR A 535 -6.59 1.72 -25.64
N HIS A 536 -5.44 1.55 -24.98
CA HIS A 536 -5.03 0.29 -24.39
C HIS A 536 -6.06 -0.20 -23.36
N TYR A 537 -6.49 0.69 -22.46
CA TYR A 537 -7.48 0.37 -21.43
C TYR A 537 -8.83 -0.09 -22.01
N TYR A 538 -9.35 0.58 -23.04
CA TYR A 538 -10.64 0.19 -23.65
C TYR A 538 -10.56 -1.13 -24.42
N THR A 539 -9.42 -1.43 -25.04
CA THR A 539 -9.20 -2.72 -25.71
C THR A 539 -9.21 -3.87 -24.70
N TRP A 540 -8.53 -3.70 -23.56
CA TRP A 540 -8.59 -4.67 -22.46
C TRP A 540 -10.01 -4.81 -21.92
N MET A 541 -10.70 -3.71 -21.64
CA MET A 541 -12.06 -3.72 -21.09
C MET A 541 -13.04 -4.45 -22.01
N GLN A 542 -12.92 -4.24 -23.32
CA GLN A 542 -13.72 -4.95 -24.31
C GLN A 542 -13.54 -6.47 -24.21
N GLN A 543 -12.30 -6.94 -24.12
CA GLN A 543 -11.97 -8.36 -24.08
C GLN A 543 -12.35 -9.00 -22.74
N GLU A 544 -12.04 -8.34 -21.63
CA GLU A 544 -12.27 -8.86 -20.28
C GLU A 544 -13.77 -9.01 -19.97
N PHE A 545 -14.58 -8.03 -20.37
CA PHE A 545 -16.01 -7.99 -20.03
C PHE A 545 -16.92 -8.39 -21.20
N GLY A 546 -16.36 -8.74 -22.36
CA GLY A 546 -17.14 -9.13 -23.54
C GLY A 546 -18.02 -8.01 -24.11
N LEU A 547 -17.57 -6.75 -23.99
CA LEU A 547 -18.34 -5.58 -24.43
C LEU A 547 -18.33 -5.47 -25.96
N SER A 548 -19.39 -4.88 -26.50
CA SER A 548 -19.68 -4.78 -27.91
C SER A 548 -20.34 -3.44 -28.26
N ASP A 549 -20.58 -3.25 -29.55
CA ASP A 549 -21.32 -2.12 -30.08
C ASP A 549 -22.83 -2.17 -29.74
N GLN A 550 -23.35 -3.32 -29.27
CA GLN A 550 -24.76 -3.48 -28.85
C GLN A 550 -25.01 -3.02 -27.42
N ASP A 551 -23.97 -2.73 -26.65
CA ASP A 551 -24.09 -2.35 -25.25
C ASP A 551 -24.50 -0.89 -25.06
N ARG A 552 -24.97 -0.60 -23.84
CA ARG A 552 -25.46 0.72 -23.42
C ARG A 552 -24.70 1.15 -22.19
N PHE A 553 -24.12 2.33 -22.26
CA PHE A 553 -23.32 2.94 -21.19
C PHE A 553 -24.03 4.18 -20.68
N THR A 554 -23.78 4.55 -19.42
CA THR A 554 -24.40 5.71 -18.80
C THR A 554 -23.33 6.71 -18.35
N MET A 555 -23.55 8.00 -18.59
CA MET A 555 -22.70 9.08 -18.11
C MET A 555 -23.08 9.48 -16.69
N LEU A 556 -22.46 8.87 -15.68
CA LEU A 556 -22.77 9.09 -14.25
C LEU A 556 -21.64 9.77 -13.49
N SER A 557 -20.39 9.60 -13.94
CA SER A 557 -19.21 10.10 -13.26
C SER A 557 -19.19 11.63 -13.18
N GLY A 558 -18.58 12.21 -12.15
CA GLY A 558 -18.43 13.66 -12.04
C GLY A 558 -17.63 14.23 -13.22
N ILE A 559 -18.12 15.31 -13.83
CA ILE A 559 -17.63 15.83 -15.12
C ILE A 559 -16.18 16.36 -15.09
N ALA A 560 -15.68 16.74 -13.90
CA ALA A 560 -14.29 17.20 -13.71
C ALA A 560 -13.34 16.11 -13.20
N HIS A 561 -13.76 14.83 -13.19
CA HIS A 561 -12.95 13.69 -12.73
C HIS A 561 -12.67 12.72 -13.86
N ASP A 562 -11.54 12.01 -13.79
CA ASP A 562 -11.10 11.07 -14.83
C ASP A 562 -12.07 9.91 -15.15
N PRO A 563 -12.98 9.43 -14.26
CA PRO A 563 -13.93 8.40 -14.66
C PRO A 563 -14.91 8.86 -15.76
N ILE A 564 -15.09 10.18 -15.97
CA ILE A 564 -15.88 10.69 -17.11
C ILE A 564 -15.29 10.25 -18.45
N GLN A 565 -13.96 10.04 -18.51
CA GLN A 565 -13.28 9.56 -19.70
C GLN A 565 -13.75 8.15 -20.05
N ARG A 566 -13.93 7.28 -19.05
CA ARG A 566 -14.50 5.94 -19.26
C ARG A 566 -15.94 6.04 -19.76
N ASP A 567 -16.77 6.85 -19.11
CA ASP A 567 -18.18 6.97 -19.46
C ASP A 567 -18.37 7.48 -20.90
N ILE A 568 -17.56 8.43 -21.36
CA ILE A 568 -17.61 8.98 -22.72
C ILE A 568 -16.90 8.07 -23.74
N PHE A 569 -15.66 7.66 -23.48
CA PHE A 569 -14.83 7.03 -24.51
C PHE A 569 -15.17 5.57 -24.75
N THR A 570 -15.61 4.82 -23.74
CA THR A 570 -15.94 3.40 -23.92
C THR A 570 -17.02 3.21 -24.99
N PRO A 571 -18.21 3.84 -24.91
CA PRO A 571 -19.24 3.66 -25.95
C PRO A 571 -18.78 4.17 -27.32
N LEU A 572 -18.11 5.33 -27.38
CA LEU A 572 -17.66 5.89 -28.66
C LEU A 572 -16.58 5.04 -29.34
N PHE A 573 -15.68 4.44 -28.56
CA PHE A 573 -14.65 3.52 -29.02
C PHE A 573 -15.28 2.24 -29.58
N LEU A 574 -16.25 1.67 -28.87
CA LEU A 574 -16.92 0.42 -29.26
C LEU A 574 -17.95 0.59 -30.39
N GLY A 575 -18.42 1.81 -30.65
CA GLY A 575 -19.58 2.02 -31.53
C GLY A 575 -20.92 1.76 -30.84
N ALA A 576 -20.93 1.78 -29.51
CA ALA A 576 -22.06 1.55 -28.62
C ALA A 576 -22.82 2.83 -28.27
N GLN A 577 -23.87 2.69 -27.46
CA GLN A 577 -24.77 3.78 -27.08
C GLN A 577 -24.36 4.40 -25.74
N LEU A 578 -24.36 5.74 -25.67
CA LEU A 578 -24.18 6.52 -24.45
C LEU A 578 -25.51 7.13 -24.02
N HIS A 579 -25.89 6.90 -22.78
CA HIS A 579 -27.09 7.42 -22.13
C HIS A 579 -26.69 8.47 -21.11
N ILE A 580 -27.28 9.66 -21.20
CA ILE A 580 -27.06 10.78 -20.32
C ILE A 580 -28.37 11.05 -19.59
N PRO A 581 -28.50 10.58 -18.33
CA PRO A 581 -29.68 10.82 -17.52
C PRO A 581 -29.69 12.26 -16.99
N THR A 582 -30.84 12.69 -16.46
CA THR A 582 -30.96 13.99 -15.80
C THR A 582 -30.20 13.99 -14.48
N THR A 583 -29.95 15.16 -13.90
CA THR A 583 -29.29 15.26 -12.60
C THR A 583 -30.12 14.61 -11.48
N GLU A 584 -31.45 14.59 -11.57
CA GLU A 584 -32.32 13.96 -10.56
C GLU A 584 -32.27 12.42 -10.62
N ASP A 585 -31.96 11.85 -11.78
CA ASP A 585 -31.87 10.40 -12.00
C ASP A 585 -30.48 9.81 -11.61
N ILE A 586 -29.49 10.65 -11.28
CA ILE A 586 -28.13 10.29 -10.86
C ILE A 586 -28.04 10.34 -9.34
#